data_AF-A0A524QIY3-F1
#
_entry.id   AF-A0A524QIY3-F1
#
_cell.length_a   1.000
_cell.length_b   1.000
_cell.length_c   1.000
_cell.angle_alpha   90.00
_cell.angle_beta   90.00
_cell.angle_gamma   90.00
#
_symmetry.space_group_name_H-M   'P 1'
#
loop_
_entity.id
_entity.type
_entity.pdbx_description
1 polymer ?
#
loop_
_entity_poly.entity_id
_entity_poly.type
_entity_poly.pdbx_seq_one_letter_code
_entity_poly.pdbx_strand_id
1 'polypeptide(L)'
;MKIGEKSYINNVNFSTEPYLIEIGNHVAIAAGSDFITHDGAVWCFREELMNADVFGKIKIGNNVFIGNNCTILPNTVVGNNCIIGAGSVVRGQFPDNSVILGNP
;
A
#
# COMPACT_ATOMS: atom_id res chain seq x y z
N MET A 1 3.30 -11.32 5.53
CA MET A 1 3.23 -9.89 5.87
C MET A 1 4.14 -9.61 7.03
N LYS A 2 4.79 -8.45 7.07
CA LYS A 2 5.54 -7.99 8.24
C LYS A 2 4.90 -6.69 8.75
N ILE A 3 4.61 -6.63 10.04
CA ILE A 3 4.11 -5.43 10.71
C ILE A 3 4.99 -5.17 11.92
N GLY A 4 5.50 -3.94 12.05
CA GLY A 4 6.26 -3.50 13.20
C GLY A 4 5.42 -3.30 14.45
N GLU A 5 6.07 -2.93 15.55
CA GLU A 5 5.43 -2.75 16.84
C GLU A 5 4.66 -1.42 16.94
N LYS A 6 3.73 -1.35 17.91
CA LYS A 6 2.97 -0.13 18.25
C LYS A 6 2.14 0.42 17.10
N SER A 7 1.71 -0.44 16.19
CA SER A 7 0.86 -0.08 15.05
C SER A 7 -0.62 -0.28 15.38
N TYR A 8 -1.45 0.63 14.89
CA TYR A 8 -2.90 0.58 14.98
C TYR A 8 -3.46 0.33 13.58
N ILE A 9 -4.14 -0.80 13.39
CA ILE A 9 -4.69 -1.21 12.10
C ILE A 9 -6.18 -1.46 12.30
N ASN A 10 -7.01 -0.63 11.67
CA ASN A 10 -8.45 -0.71 11.81
C ASN A 10 -9.08 -1.04 10.45
N ASN A 11 -9.78 -2.17 10.35
CA ASN A 11 -10.58 -2.57 9.18
C ASN A 11 -9.86 -2.35 7.83
N VAL A 12 -8.70 -3.01 7.68
CA VAL A 12 -7.85 -2.94 6.49
C VAL A 12 -7.94 -4.23 5.72
N ASN A 13 -8.01 -4.13 4.40
CA ASN A 13 -7.97 -5.28 3.51
C ASN A 13 -6.56 -5.42 2.91
N PHE A 14 -5.98 -6.61 3.07
CA PHE A 14 -4.71 -6.97 2.47
C PHE A 14 -4.98 -7.97 1.35
N SER A 15 -4.52 -7.66 0.13
CA SER A 15 -4.71 -8.52 -1.05
C SER A 15 -4.05 -9.91 -0.91
N THR A 16 -4.21 -10.75 -1.93
CA THR A 16 -3.88 -12.19 -1.94
C THR A 16 -2.40 -12.52 -1.73
N GLU A 17 -1.49 -11.57 -1.90
CA GLU A 17 -0.05 -11.73 -1.62
C GLU A 17 0.40 -10.88 -0.42
N PRO A 18 -0.18 -11.05 0.78
CA PRO A 18 0.13 -10.19 1.92
C PRO A 18 1.58 -10.36 2.39
N TYR A 19 2.28 -11.41 1.93
CA TYR A 19 3.72 -11.60 2.15
C TYR A 19 4.61 -10.57 1.45
N LEU A 20 4.08 -9.79 0.49
CA LEU A 20 4.78 -8.69 -0.17
C LEU A 20 4.64 -7.34 0.55
N ILE A 21 3.90 -7.31 1.67
CA ILE A 21 3.63 -6.09 2.44
C ILE A 21 4.53 -6.03 3.68
N GLU A 22 5.26 -4.92 3.79
CA GLU A 22 6.10 -4.56 4.93
C GLU A 22 5.60 -3.23 5.52
N ILE A 23 5.18 -3.25 6.79
CA ILE A 23 4.77 -2.07 7.55
C ILE A 23 5.72 -1.88 8.72
N GLY A 24 6.25 -0.66 8.89
CA GLY A 24 7.17 -0.28 9.96
C GLY A 24 6.54 -0.22 11.35
N ASN A 25 7.26 0.40 12.29
CA ASN A 25 6.81 0.62 13.65
C ASN A 25 5.97 1.90 13.75
N HIS A 26 5.05 1.94 14.72
CA HIS A 26 4.26 3.13 15.02
C HIS A 26 3.45 3.64 13.82
N VAL A 27 2.78 2.73 13.12
CA VAL A 27 1.94 3.07 11.96
C VAL A 27 0.47 3.02 12.35
N ALA A 28 -0.28 4.06 12.02
CA ALA A 28 -1.73 4.10 12.17
C ALA A 28 -2.41 4.05 10.80
N ILE A 29 -3.26 3.05 10.60
CA ILE A 29 -4.07 2.87 9.39
C ILE A 29 -5.53 2.94 9.79
N ALA A 30 -6.21 3.98 9.30
CA ALA A 30 -7.64 4.17 9.52
C ALA A 30 -8.49 3.24 8.64
N ALA A 31 -9.77 3.17 8.97
CA ALA A 31 -10.71 2.20 8.42
C ALA A 31 -10.90 2.30 6.90
N GLY A 32 -11.11 1.14 6.29
CA GLY A 32 -11.53 1.00 4.89
C GLY A 32 -10.40 1.09 3.88
N SER A 33 -9.14 1.02 4.32
CA SER A 33 -8.00 1.07 3.40
C SER A 33 -7.68 -0.29 2.79
N ASP A 34 -7.31 -0.29 1.51
CA ASP A 34 -6.93 -1.46 0.73
C ASP A 34 -5.43 -1.43 0.38
N PHE A 35 -4.75 -2.57 0.55
CA PHE A 35 -3.37 -2.78 0.13
C PHE A 35 -3.32 -3.85 -0.95
N ILE A 36 -3.06 -3.43 -2.19
CA ILE A 36 -3.13 -4.27 -3.38
C ILE A 36 -1.71 -4.50 -3.92
N THR A 37 -1.27 -5.76 -3.94
CA THR A 37 0.09 -6.15 -4.35
C THR A 37 0.19 -6.67 -5.78
N HIS A 38 -0.92 -6.78 -6.50
CA HIS A 38 -0.96 -7.22 -7.90
C HIS A 38 -1.81 -6.29 -8.76
N ASP A 39 -1.66 -6.42 -10.09
CA ASP A 39 -2.48 -5.72 -11.07
C ASP A 39 -3.23 -6.75 -11.95
N GLY A 40 -4.56 -6.72 -11.88
CA GLY A 40 -5.44 -7.60 -12.63
C GLY A 40 -5.57 -7.24 -14.12
N ALA A 41 -5.06 -6.08 -14.56
CA ALA A 41 -5.13 -5.65 -15.96
C ALA A 41 -4.47 -6.64 -16.93
N VAL A 42 -3.53 -7.47 -16.45
CA VAL A 42 -2.90 -8.54 -17.23
C VAL A 42 -3.91 -9.57 -17.77
N TRP A 43 -5.09 -9.69 -17.13
CA TRP A 43 -6.17 -10.55 -17.61
C TRP A 43 -6.61 -10.19 -19.04
N CYS A 44 -6.58 -8.90 -19.40
CA CYS A 44 -6.94 -8.43 -20.74
C CYS A 44 -5.98 -8.91 -21.85
N PHE A 45 -4.81 -9.44 -21.49
CA PHE A 45 -3.77 -9.91 -22.43
C PHE A 45 -3.47 -11.40 -22.25
N ARG A 46 -4.40 -12.17 -21.66
CA ARG A 46 -4.13 -13.56 -21.26
C ARG A 46 -3.96 -14.50 -22.45
N GLU A 47 -4.50 -14.14 -23.62
CA GLU A 47 -4.32 -14.92 -24.85
C GLU A 47 -2.91 -14.78 -25.43
N GLU A 48 -2.32 -13.59 -25.34
CA GLU A 48 -0.95 -13.32 -25.80
C GLU A 48 0.11 -13.62 -24.74
N LEU A 49 -0.23 -13.43 -23.46
CA LEU A 49 0.66 -13.52 -22.31
C LEU A 49 0.09 -14.49 -21.25
N MET A 50 -0.07 -15.75 -21.64
CA MET A 50 -0.70 -16.81 -20.83
C MET A 50 -0.19 -16.87 -19.38
N ASN A 51 1.12 -16.73 -19.18
CA ASN A 51 1.79 -16.86 -17.88
C ASN A 51 2.30 -15.54 -17.30
N ALA A 52 1.86 -14.39 -17.82
CA ALA A 52 2.27 -13.10 -17.27
C ALA A 52 1.46 -12.75 -16.03
N ASP A 53 2.13 -12.23 -15.00
CA ASP A 53 1.50 -11.63 -13.84
C ASP A 53 2.29 -10.37 -13.45
N VAL A 54 1.59 -9.39 -12.91
CA VAL A 54 2.18 -8.13 -12.42
C VAL A 54 1.92 -8.05 -10.94
N PHE A 55 3.00 -8.01 -10.17
CA PHE A 55 2.95 -7.86 -8.72
C PHE A 55 4.12 -7.00 -8.21
N GLY A 56 3.96 -6.47 -7.01
CA GLY A 56 4.89 -5.51 -6.44
C GLY A 56 4.80 -5.43 -4.93
N LYS A 57 5.94 -5.15 -4.30
CA LYS A 57 6.00 -4.96 -2.85
C LYS A 57 5.38 -3.63 -2.45
N ILE A 58 4.73 -3.61 -1.29
CA ILE A 58 4.34 -2.38 -0.62
C ILE A 58 5.20 -2.24 0.63
N LYS A 59 5.87 -1.10 0.77
CA LYS A 59 6.68 -0.77 1.95
C LYS A 59 6.20 0.51 2.58
N ILE A 60 5.78 0.43 3.83
CA ILE A 60 5.43 1.59 4.66
C ILE A 60 6.50 1.75 5.74
N GLY A 61 7.11 2.93 5.81
CA GLY A 61 8.11 3.29 6.81
C GLY A 61 7.57 3.35 8.23
N ASN A 62 8.37 3.92 9.14
CA ASN A 62 7.99 4.10 10.53
C ASN A 62 7.23 5.41 10.74
N ASN A 63 6.40 5.47 11.78
CA ASN A 63 5.69 6.69 12.17
C ASN A 63 4.85 7.28 11.02
N VAL A 64 4.05 6.42 10.36
CA VAL A 64 3.21 6.81 9.22
C VAL A 64 1.74 6.80 9.64
N PHE A 65 1.00 7.80 9.19
CA PHE A 65 -0.46 7.83 9.28
C PHE A 65 -1.08 7.62 7.89
N ILE A 66 -2.06 6.72 7.80
CA ILE A 66 -2.86 6.48 6.60
C ILE A 66 -4.32 6.74 6.95
N GLY A 67 -4.90 7.75 6.28
CA GLY A 67 -6.29 8.17 6.47
C GLY A 67 -7.29 7.12 5.97
N ASN A 68 -8.57 7.36 6.24
CA ASN A 68 -9.64 6.43 5.86
C ASN A 68 -9.71 6.20 4.35
N ASN A 69 -10.11 5.00 3.95
CA ASN A 69 -10.43 4.66 2.56
C ASN A 69 -9.28 4.96 1.57
N CYS A 70 -8.03 4.70 1.95
CA CYS A 70 -6.90 4.80 1.01
C CYS A 70 -6.72 3.51 0.22
N THR A 71 -6.21 3.62 -1.00
CA THR A 71 -5.78 2.46 -1.81
C THR A 71 -4.27 2.55 -2.05
N ILE A 72 -3.53 1.57 -1.55
CA ILE A 72 -2.07 1.49 -1.72
C ILE A 72 -1.76 0.46 -2.79
N LEU A 73 -1.14 0.90 -3.90
CA LEU A 73 -0.93 0.11 -5.11
C LEU A 73 0.44 -0.60 -5.14
N PRO A 74 0.64 -1.59 -6.03
CA PRO A 74 1.88 -2.36 -6.11
C PRO A 74 3.10 -1.47 -6.36
N ASN A 75 4.26 -1.87 -5.79
CA ASN A 75 5.55 -1.16 -5.88
C ASN A 75 5.57 0.21 -5.17
N THR A 76 4.63 0.45 -4.27
CA THR A 76 4.61 1.66 -3.45
C THR A 76 5.60 1.58 -2.29
N VAL A 77 6.39 2.63 -2.11
CA VAL A 77 7.29 2.81 -0.97
C VAL A 77 7.03 4.17 -0.35
N VAL A 78 6.68 4.17 0.92
CA VAL A 78 6.47 5.37 1.73
C VAL A 78 7.56 5.44 2.79
N GLY A 79 8.26 6.57 2.84
CA GLY A 79 9.28 6.86 3.84
C GLY A 79 8.74 6.97 5.27
N ASN A 80 9.62 7.33 6.19
CA ASN A 80 9.26 7.56 7.59
C ASN A 80 8.51 8.89 7.77
N ASN A 81 7.77 9.04 8.87
CA ASN A 81 7.13 10.30 9.26
C ASN A 81 6.16 10.87 8.21
N CYS A 82 5.50 10.00 7.44
CA CYS A 82 4.61 10.42 6.36
C CYS A 82 3.14 10.43 6.77
N ILE A 83 2.36 11.26 6.10
CA ILE A 83 0.90 11.33 6.22
C ILE A 83 0.30 11.06 4.85
N ILE A 84 -0.58 10.07 4.75
CA ILE A 84 -1.43 9.82 3.59
C ILE A 84 -2.84 10.27 3.95
N GLY A 85 -3.38 11.26 3.24
CA GLY A 85 -4.73 11.73 3.52
C GLY A 85 -5.81 10.79 3.03
N ALA A 86 -6.98 10.89 3.65
CA ALA A 86 -8.12 10.01 3.36
C ALA A 86 -8.53 10.03 1.88
N GLY A 87 -8.95 8.87 1.36
CA GLY A 87 -9.38 8.71 -0.02
C GLY A 87 -8.25 8.71 -1.05
N SER A 88 -6.98 8.69 -0.64
CA SER A 88 -5.86 8.74 -1.58
C SER A 88 -5.64 7.39 -2.26
N VAL A 89 -5.37 7.42 -3.56
CA VAL A 89 -4.78 6.30 -4.30
C VAL A 89 -3.29 6.60 -4.38
N VAL A 90 -2.45 5.65 -3.96
CA VAL A 90 -1.02 5.90 -3.77
C VAL A 90 -0.22 4.89 -4.58
N ARG A 91 0.54 5.42 -5.54
CA ARG A 91 1.52 4.67 -6.33
C ARG A 91 2.83 5.44 -6.47
N GLY A 92 3.95 4.79 -6.15
CA GLY A 92 5.29 5.34 -6.40
C GLY A 92 6.21 5.32 -5.18
N GLN A 93 7.21 6.20 -5.18
CA GLN A 93 8.24 6.29 -4.13
C GLN A 93 8.13 7.66 -3.47
N PHE A 94 7.90 7.68 -2.16
CA PHE A 94 7.71 8.90 -1.40
C PHE A 94 8.79 9.01 -0.30
N PRO A 95 9.53 10.12 -0.23
CA PRO A 95 10.60 10.28 0.74
C PRO A 95 10.04 10.54 2.15
N ASP A 96 10.92 10.45 3.15
CA ASP A 96 10.60 10.76 4.54
C ASP A 96 10.00 12.17 4.72
N ASN A 97 9.14 12.34 5.73
CA ASN A 97 8.51 13.61 6.10
C ASN A 97 7.58 14.21 5.02
N SER A 98 6.92 13.35 4.24
CA SER A 98 6.01 13.76 3.17
C SER A 98 4.54 13.76 3.59
N VAL A 99 3.75 14.63 2.96
CA VAL A 99 2.28 14.57 2.97
C VAL A 99 1.81 14.19 1.57
N ILE A 100 1.06 13.09 1.47
CA ILE A 100 0.65 12.44 0.22
C ILE A 100 -0.88 12.50 0.14
N LEU A 101 -1.40 13.08 -0.94
CA LEU A 101 -2.82 13.37 -1.12
C LEU A 101 -3.24 13.18 -2.57
N GLY A 102 -4.43 12.62 -2.79
CA GLY A 102 -5.08 12.57 -4.10
C GLY A 102 -5.03 11.21 -4.78
N ASN A 103 -5.36 11.20 -6.07
CA ASN A 103 -5.38 10.03 -6.94
C ASN A 103 -4.65 10.44 -8.23
N PRO A 104 -3.39 9.98 -8.37
CA PRO A 104 -3.10 8.70 -9.02
C PRO A 104 -2.41 7.63 -8.16
#